data_AF-M0H489-F1
#
_entry.id   AF-M0H489-F1
#
_cell.length_a   1.000
_cell.length_b   1.000
_cell.length_c   1.000
_cell.angle_alpha   90.00
_cell.angle_beta   90.00
_cell.angle_gamma   90.00
#
_symmetry.space_group_name_H-M   'P 1'
#
loop_
_entity.id
_entity.type
_entity.pdbx_description
1 polymer ?
#
loop_
_entity_poly.entity_id
_entity_poly.type
_entity_poly.pdbx_seq_one_letter_code
_entity_poly.pdbx_strand_id
1 'polypeptide(L)' 'MYFKSKFIADDVGLSPKEIGALMVKLRDSATDLTIEKWSYTSATTWRVETA' A
#
# COMPACT_ATOMS: atom_id res chain seq x y z
N MET A 1 2.34 -6.76 8.19
CA MET A 1 1.54 -5.58 8.60
C MET A 1 0.53 -5.23 7.51
N TYR A 2 -0.59 -4.58 7.84
CA TYR A 2 -1.64 -4.24 6.87
C TYR A 2 -1.93 -2.74 6.87
N PHE A 3 -1.95 -2.13 5.68
CA PHE A 3 -2.16 -0.70 5.50
C PHE A 3 -3.29 -0.44 4.51
N LYS A 4 -4.33 0.30 4.91
CA LYS A 4 -5.39 0.73 4.00
C LYS A 4 -4.95 1.98 3.25
N SER A 5 -5.10 2.01 1.92
CA SER A 5 -4.71 3.16 1.10
C SER A 5 -5.33 4.47 1.57
N LYS A 6 -6.56 4.44 2.10
CA LYS A 6 -7.25 5.64 2.61
C LYS A 6 -6.50 6.29 3.77
N PHE A 7 -6.01 5.51 4.73
CA PHE A 7 -5.35 6.09 5.90
C PHE A 7 -3.96 6.63 5.56
N ILE A 8 -3.21 5.92 4.70
CA ILE A 8 -1.93 6.43 4.21
C ILE A 8 -2.16 7.76 3.47
N ALA A 9 -3.18 7.81 2.60
CA ALA A 9 -3.58 8.99 1.85
C ALA A 9 -3.90 10.18 2.77
N ASP A 10 -4.70 9.96 3.81
CA ASP A 10 -5.07 10.97 4.78
C ASP A 10 -3.84 11.53 5.53
N ASP A 11 -2.86 10.69 5.86
CA ASP A 11 -1.63 11.08 6.58
C ASP A 11 -0.65 11.88 5.72
N VAL A 12 -0.54 11.57 4.42
CA VAL A 12 0.43 12.20 3.51
C VAL A 12 -0.20 13.23 2.57
N GLY A 13 -1.49 13.51 2.71
CA GLY A 13 -2.23 14.48 1.89
C GLY A 13 -2.39 14.08 0.42
N LEU A 14 -2.40 12.78 0.12
CA LEU A 14 -2.58 12.22 -1.23
C LEU A 14 -3.95 11.57 -1.37
N SER A 15 -4.36 11.25 -2.60
CA SER A 15 -5.55 10.42 -2.81
C SER A 15 -5.25 8.92 -2.62
N PRO A 16 -6.24 8.09 -2.23
CA PRO A 16 -6.07 6.64 -2.14
C PRO A 16 -5.61 5.99 -3.46
N LYS A 17 -5.91 6.64 -4.60
CA LYS A 17 -5.52 6.21 -5.94
C LYS A 17 -4.02 6.44 -6.17
N GLU A 18 -3.50 7.60 -5.77
CA GLU A 18 -2.07 7.91 -5.84
C GLU A 18 -1.25 7.00 -4.95
N ILE A 19 -1.73 6.73 -3.72
CA ILE A 19 -1.12 5.71 -2.84
C ILE A 19 -1.07 4.36 -3.54
N GLY A 20 -2.16 3.96 -4.22
CA GLY A 20 -2.18 2.70 -4.96
C GLY A 20 -1.08 2.61 -6.03
N ALA A 21 -0.84 3.69 -6.79
CA ALA A 21 0.22 3.75 -7.78
C ALA A 21 1.63 3.76 -7.14
N LEU A 22 1.80 4.44 -6.01
CA LEU A 22 3.06 4.47 -5.26
C LEU A 22 3.41 3.11 -4.65
N MET A 23 2.43 2.40 -4.09
CA MET A 23 2.65 1.07 -3.50
C MET A 23 3.09 0.04 -4.53
N VAL A 24 2.58 0.12 -5.77
CA VAL A 24 3.06 -0.72 -6.89
C VAL A 24 4.53 -0.43 -7.19
N LYS A 25 4.91 0.86 -7.29
CA LYS A 25 6.31 1.23 -7.50
C LYS A 25 7.20 0.79 -6.34
N LEU A 26 6.74 0.97 -5.11
CA LEU A 26 7.46 0.61 -3.90
C LEU A 26 7.73 -0.89 -3.83
N ARG A 27 6.72 -1.71 -4.15
CA ARG A 27 6.85 -3.17 -4.29
C ARG A 27 7.94 -3.55 -5.28
N ASP A 28 7.99 -2.88 -6.43
CA ASP A 28 8.94 -3.22 -7.49
C ASP A 28 10.38 -2.73 -7.16
N SER A 29 10.53 -1.76 -6.25
CA SER A 29 11.82 -1.18 -5.88
C SER A 29 12.41 -1.69 -4.55
N ALA A 30 11.57 -2.13 -3.61
CA ALA A 30 12.00 -2.55 -2.28
C ALA A 30 12.32 -4.05 -2.29
N THR A 31 13.60 -4.41 -2.21
CA THR A 31 14.06 -5.81 -2.18
C THR A 31 13.96 -6.45 -0.79
N ASP A 32 13.86 -5.60 0.23
CA ASP A 32 13.82 -5.89 1.66
C ASP A 32 12.39 -6.02 2.20
N LEU A 33 11.39 -5.69 1.37
CA LEU A 33 9.98 -5.74 1.73
C LEU A 33 9.16 -6.49 0.68
N THR A 34 8.32 -7.40 1.14
CA THR A 34 7.27 -8.02 0.33
C THR A 34 5.99 -7.21 0.47
N ILE A 35 5.53 -6.59 -0.63
CA ILE A 35 4.32 -5.76 -0.66
C ILE A 35 3.28 -6.43 -1.56
N GLU A 36 2.15 -6.83 -0.99
CA GLU A 36 1.07 -7.52 -1.69
C GLU A 36 -0.24 -6.73 -1.60
N LYS A 37 -0.99 -6.69 -2.71
CA LYS A 37 -2.33 -6.12 -2.70
C LYS A 37 -3.30 -7.11 -2.03
N TRP A 38 -3.87 -6.70 -0.91
CA TRP A 38 -4.81 -7.47 -0.11
C TRP A 38 -6.21 -6.85 -0.15
N SER A 39 -7.26 -7.64 -0.24
CA SER A 39 -8.63 -7.13 -0.21
C SER A 39 -9.54 -8.05 0.58
N TYR A 40 -10.16 -7.50 1.63
CA TYR A 40 -11.23 -8.14 2.40
C TYR A 40 -12.50 -7.26 2.44
N THR A 41 -12.41 -6.01 2.00
CA THR A 41 -13.48 -4.99 2.05
C THR A 41 -13.37 -4.09 0.81
N SER A 42 -14.31 -3.19 0.59
CA SER A 42 -14.35 -2.27 -0.58
C SER A 42 -13.11 -1.37 -0.76
N ALA A 43 -12.28 -1.21 0.28
CA ALA A 43 -11.06 -0.40 0.23
C ALA A 43 -9.79 -1.25 -0.02
N THR A 44 -8.89 -0.74 -0.87
CA THR A 44 -7.59 -1.38 -1.13
C THR A 44 -6.75 -1.41 0.14
N THR A 45 -6.28 -2.60 0.50
CA THR A 45 -5.38 -2.84 1.63
C THR A 45 -4.06 -3.40 1.09
N TRP A 46 -2.95 -3.08 1.72
CA TRP A 46 -1.63 -3.56 1.37
C TRP A 46 -1.08 -4.38 2.52
N ARG A 47 -0.69 -5.62 2.24
CA ARG A 47 0.07 -6.44 3.17
C ARG A 47 1.55 -6.14 2.91
N VAL A 48 2.27 -5.78 3.95
CA VAL A 48 3.70 -5.48 3.91
C VAL A 48 4.41 -6.36 4.92
N GLU A 49 5.42 -7.09 4.47
CA GLU A 49 6.23 -8.01 5.26
C GLU A 49 7.71 -7.78 4.97
N THR A 50 8.57 -8.06 5.95
CA THR A 50 10.01 -8.13 5.69
C THR A 50 10.31 -9.34 4.81
N ALA A 51 11.18 -9.17 3.82
CA ALA A 51 11.63 -10.27 2.97
C ALA A 51 12.42 -11.33 3.75
#